data_AF-A0A6P0Y2I4-F1
#
_entry.id   AF-A0A6P0Y2I4-F1
#
_cell.length_a   1.000
_cell.length_b   1.000
_cell.length_c   1.000
_cell.angle_alpha   90.00
_cell.angle_beta   90.00
_cell.angle_gamma   90.00
#
_symmetry.space_group_name_H-M   'P 1'
#
loop_
_entity.id
_entity.type
_entity.pdbx_description
1 polymer ?
#
loop_
_entity_poly.entity_id
_entity_poly.type
_entity_poly.pdbx_seq_one_letter_code
_entity_poly.pdbx_strand_id
1 'polypeptide(L)'
;SLFASPLLVDSLRHQAESLLCPVQLMICHHVEDYHAYNYPELIGERTDNVKSLINILESSTQKNSAWDMETAALFWRATQFKKHAVTVLQSLIKHRGETTPYEGEYGRIATEMEQVFGQLILDSLVTIVSVGKVHS
;
A
#
# COMPACT_ATOMS: atom_id res chain seq x y z
N SER A 1 12.19 -6.25 10.94
CA SER A 1 10.94 -5.75 10.34
C SER A 1 11.15 -5.43 8.88
N LEU A 2 10.20 -5.83 8.03
CA LEU A 2 10.13 -5.44 6.63
C LEU A 2 9.56 -4.02 6.59
N PHE A 3 10.25 -3.11 5.90
CA PHE A 3 9.80 -1.74 5.72
C PHE A 3 9.84 -1.38 4.24
N ALA A 4 8.92 -0.50 3.83
CA ALA A 4 9.02 0.14 2.55
C ALA A 4 10.34 0.92 2.44
N SER A 5 10.91 0.98 1.24
CA SER A 5 12.12 1.76 0.99
C SER A 5 11.90 3.24 1.31
N PRO A 6 12.66 3.85 2.23
CA PRO A 6 12.49 5.27 2.58
C PRO A 6 12.63 6.18 1.36
N LEU A 7 13.61 5.89 0.49
CA LEU A 7 13.83 6.64 -0.75
C LEU A 7 12.61 6.63 -1.68
N LEU A 8 11.98 5.47 -1.83
CA LEU A 8 10.79 5.33 -2.69
C LEU A 8 9.59 6.05 -2.06
N VAL A 9 9.43 5.93 -0.73
CA VAL A 9 8.38 6.62 0.02
C VAL A 9 8.51 8.13 -0.12
N ASP A 10 9.70 8.68 0.07
CA ASP A 10 9.93 10.13 0.01
C ASP A 10 9.69 10.68 -1.39
N SER A 11 10.14 9.96 -2.44
CA SER A 11 9.89 10.36 -3.82
C SER A 11 8.40 10.31 -4.18
N LEU A 12 7.67 9.27 -3.77
CA LEU A 12 6.22 9.17 -3.98
C LEU A 12 5.47 10.29 -3.26
N ARG A 13 5.84 10.58 -2.02
CA ARG A 13 5.25 11.69 -1.25
C ARG A 13 5.47 13.02 -1.93
N HIS A 14 6.69 13.31 -2.38
CA HIS A 14 7.00 14.57 -3.04
C HIS A 14 6.19 14.77 -4.32
N GLN A 15 6.06 13.71 -5.15
CA GLN A 15 5.26 13.80 -6.37
C GLN A 15 3.77 13.94 -6.07
N ALA A 16 3.24 13.20 -5.09
CA ALA A 16 1.85 13.34 -4.66
C ALA A 16 1.53 14.75 -4.12
N GLU A 17 2.44 15.34 -3.35
CA GLU A 17 2.32 16.72 -2.84
C GLU A 17 2.23 17.73 -3.98
N SER A 18 3.01 17.56 -5.06
CA SER A 18 2.95 18.43 -6.25
C SER A 18 1.58 18.38 -6.97
N LEU A 19 0.86 17.26 -6.82
CA LEU A 19 -0.46 17.01 -7.39
C LEU A 19 -1.60 17.26 -6.38
N LEU A 20 -1.29 17.81 -5.20
CA LEU A 20 -2.25 18.03 -4.11
C LEU A 20 -2.99 16.76 -3.68
N CYS A 21 -2.35 15.59 -3.87
CA CYS A 21 -2.89 14.29 -3.49
C CYS A 21 -2.48 13.96 -2.05
N PRO A 22 -3.43 13.71 -1.13
CA PRO A 22 -3.10 13.33 0.24
C PRO A 22 -2.44 11.95 0.28
N VAL A 23 -1.37 11.83 1.05
CA VAL A 23 -0.64 10.56 1.25
C VAL A 23 -0.71 10.15 2.71
N GLN A 24 -1.05 8.88 2.95
CA GLN A 24 -1.01 8.28 4.27
C GLN A 24 -0.15 7.02 4.25
N LEU A 25 0.79 6.92 5.20
CA LEU A 25 1.53 5.68 5.44
C LEU A 25 0.69 4.76 6.32
N MET A 26 0.58 3.50 5.89
CA MET A 26 -0.24 2.47 6.56
C MET A 26 0.61 1.23 6.88
N ILE A 27 0.14 0.42 7.83
CA ILE A 27 0.72 -0.88 8.14
C ILE A 27 0.14 -1.89 7.15
N CYS A 28 1.00 -2.61 6.43
CA CYS A 28 0.56 -3.73 5.59
C CYS A 28 0.74 -5.04 6.36
N HIS A 29 -0.32 -5.85 6.38
CA HIS A 29 -0.33 -7.14 7.07
C HIS A 29 -0.05 -8.27 6.09
N HIS A 30 0.50 -9.37 6.59
CA HIS A 30 0.54 -10.61 5.83
C HIS A 30 -0.88 -11.20 5.74
N VAL A 31 -1.16 -12.00 4.70
CA VAL A 31 -2.52 -12.48 4.41
C VAL A 31 -3.15 -13.21 5.60
N GLU A 32 -2.38 -14.01 6.33
CA GLU A 32 -2.83 -14.71 7.54
C GLU A 32 -3.12 -13.76 8.70
N ASP A 33 -2.36 -12.67 8.87
CA ASP A 33 -2.64 -11.65 9.89
C ASP A 33 -3.92 -10.89 9.55
N TYR A 34 -4.13 -10.58 8.27
CA TYR A 34 -5.36 -9.98 7.78
C TYR A 34 -6.56 -10.90 8.01
N HIS A 35 -6.43 -12.19 7.69
CA HIS A 35 -7.49 -13.17 7.94
C HIS A 35 -7.75 -13.34 9.44
N ALA A 36 -6.71 -13.33 10.29
CA ALA A 36 -6.86 -13.34 11.74
C ALA A 36 -7.66 -12.14 12.26
N TYR A 37 -7.42 -10.98 11.66
CA TYR A 37 -8.05 -9.73 12.06
C TYR A 37 -9.53 -9.66 11.62
N ASN A 38 -9.81 -10.00 10.36
CA ASN A 38 -11.14 -9.83 9.76
C ASN A 38 -12.06 -11.06 9.87
N TYR A 39 -11.49 -12.26 10.02
CA TYR A 39 -12.22 -13.54 10.09
C TYR A 39 -11.74 -14.37 11.29
N PRO A 40 -11.90 -13.86 12.52
CA PRO A 40 -11.40 -14.49 13.74
C PRO A 40 -11.88 -15.95 13.93
N GLU A 41 -13.07 -16.27 13.42
CA GLU A 41 -13.66 -17.61 13.43
C GLU A 41 -12.83 -18.66 12.69
N LEU A 42 -12.02 -18.27 11.71
CA LEU A 42 -11.18 -19.18 10.93
C LEU A 42 -9.86 -19.52 11.64
N ILE A 43 -9.48 -18.75 12.67
CA ILE A 43 -8.13 -18.76 13.25
C ILE A 43 -8.15 -19.31 14.68
N GLY A 44 -9.34 -19.42 15.28
CA GLY A 44 -9.57 -20.10 16.56
C GLY A 44 -8.86 -19.40 17.73
N GLU A 45 -8.22 -20.19 18.58
CA GLU A 45 -7.60 -19.75 19.85
C GLU A 45 -6.48 -18.70 19.67
N ARG A 46 -5.94 -18.53 18.46
CA ARG A 46 -4.84 -17.57 18.19
C ARG A 46 -5.32 -16.13 17.97
N THR A 47 -6.64 -15.93 17.82
CA THR A 47 -7.25 -14.63 17.49
C THR A 47 -6.83 -13.51 18.43
N ASP A 48 -6.91 -13.73 19.74
CA ASP A 48 -6.66 -12.68 20.73
C ASP A 48 -5.19 -12.22 20.73
N ASN A 49 -4.28 -13.16 20.50
CA ASN A 49 -2.85 -12.86 20.37
C ASN A 49 -2.59 -12.00 19.13
N VAL A 50 -3.17 -12.34 17.98
CA VAL A 50 -2.97 -11.56 16.75
C VAL A 50 -3.57 -10.16 16.88
N LYS A 51 -4.79 -10.03 17.43
CA LYS A 51 -5.40 -8.72 17.70
C LYS A 51 -4.56 -7.88 18.65
N SER A 52 -4.01 -8.47 19.70
CA SER A 52 -3.13 -7.78 20.64
C SER A 52 -1.87 -7.25 19.94
N LEU A 53 -1.22 -8.07 19.11
CA LEU A 53 -0.03 -7.66 18.34
C LEU A 53 -0.34 -6.51 17.37
N ILE A 54 -1.47 -6.58 16.66
CA ILE A 54 -1.90 -5.52 15.74
C ILE A 54 -2.15 -4.22 16.51
N ASN A 55 -2.89 -4.28 17.64
CA ASN A 55 -3.16 -3.10 18.46
C ASN A 55 -1.89 -2.45 19.01
N ILE A 56 -0.91 -3.25 19.43
CA ILE A 56 0.41 -2.76 19.87
C ILE A 56 1.13 -2.07 18.71
N LEU A 57 1.09 -2.66 17.51
CA LEU A 57 1.75 -2.10 16.34
C LEU A 57 1.11 -0.77 15.90
N GLU A 58 -0.22 -0.70 15.84
CA GLU A 58 -0.95 0.53 15.51
C GLU A 58 -0.66 1.63 16.54
N SER A 59 -0.72 1.30 17.84
CA SER A 59 -0.45 2.25 18.92
C SER A 59 0.99 2.76 18.92
N SER A 60 1.97 1.88 18.66
CA SER A 60 3.39 2.25 18.66
C SER A 60 3.81 3.05 17.41
N THR A 61 3.09 2.91 16.30
CA THR A 61 3.44 3.57 15.04
C THR A 61 2.54 4.75 14.70
N GLN A 62 1.39 4.88 15.36
CA GLN A 62 0.32 5.86 15.05
C GLN A 62 -0.15 5.75 13.58
N LYS A 63 -0.08 4.54 13.01
CA LYS A 63 -0.53 4.23 11.63
C LYS A 63 -1.71 3.28 11.68
N ASN A 64 -2.60 3.44 10.71
CA ASN A 64 -3.72 2.52 10.50
C ASN A 64 -3.27 1.30 9.69
N SER A 65 -3.95 0.17 9.89
CA SER A 65 -3.81 -1.02 9.05
C SER A 65 -4.42 -0.82 7.65
N ALA A 66 -3.65 -1.15 6.62
CA ALA A 66 -4.12 -1.24 5.25
C ALA A 66 -5.00 -2.49 5.08
N TRP A 67 -5.98 -2.42 4.19
CA TRP A 67 -6.89 -3.54 3.91
C TRP A 67 -6.44 -4.41 2.74
N ASP A 68 -5.15 -4.36 2.40
CA ASP A 68 -4.55 -5.16 1.35
C ASP A 68 -3.79 -6.36 1.93
N MET A 69 -3.93 -7.52 1.28
CA MET A 69 -3.43 -8.80 1.77
C MET A 69 -2.13 -9.25 1.07
N GLU A 70 -1.82 -8.71 -0.10
CA GLU A 70 -0.73 -9.21 -0.95
C GLU A 70 0.57 -8.41 -0.79
N THR A 71 0.47 -7.17 -0.30
CA THR A 71 1.60 -6.25 -0.19
C THR A 71 2.75 -6.77 0.69
N ALA A 72 2.45 -7.44 1.81
CA ALA A 72 3.50 -7.95 2.69
C ALA A 72 4.32 -9.09 2.05
N ALA A 73 3.69 -9.94 1.23
CA ALA A 73 4.37 -11.00 0.50
C ALA A 73 5.36 -10.44 -0.54
N LEU A 74 4.99 -9.34 -1.21
CA LEU A 74 5.86 -8.63 -2.14
C LEU A 74 7.10 -8.05 -1.46
N PHE A 75 6.92 -7.43 -0.28
CA PHE A 75 8.05 -6.94 0.51
C PHE A 75 8.99 -8.07 0.96
N TRP A 76 8.44 -9.20 1.41
CA TRP A 76 9.25 -10.37 1.76
C TRP A 76 10.06 -10.86 0.57
N ARG A 77 9.43 -11.02 -0.60
CA ARG A 77 10.11 -11.45 -1.83
C ARG A 77 11.23 -10.49 -2.25
N ALA A 78 11.02 -9.18 -2.12
CA ALA A 78 12.05 -8.19 -2.42
C ALA A 78 13.31 -8.36 -1.55
N THR A 79 13.15 -8.69 -0.26
CA THR A 79 14.30 -8.95 0.62
C THR A 79 15.11 -10.18 0.20
N GLN A 80 14.45 -11.23 -0.30
CA GLN A 80 15.13 -12.44 -0.79
C GLN A 80 16.07 -12.14 -1.97
N PHE A 81 15.78 -11.11 -2.76
CA PHE A 81 16.60 -10.66 -3.88
C PHE A 81 17.52 -9.47 -3.56
N LYS A 82 17.58 -9.03 -2.29
CA LYS A 82 18.30 -7.81 -1.87
C LYS A 82 17.88 -6.59 -2.70
N LYS A 83 16.58 -6.45 -2.96
CA LYS A 83 16.00 -5.32 -3.68
C LYS A 83 15.20 -4.42 -2.74
N HIS A 84 15.02 -3.18 -3.16
CA HIS A 84 14.08 -2.24 -2.54
C HIS A 84 12.70 -2.44 -3.13
N ALA A 85 11.66 -2.34 -2.30
CA ALA A 85 10.28 -2.34 -2.73
C ALA A 85 9.51 -1.22 -2.05
N VAL A 86 8.42 -0.83 -2.70
CA VAL A 86 7.32 -0.03 -2.16
C VAL A 86 6.05 -0.58 -2.80
N THR A 87 4.95 -0.55 -2.08
CA THR A 87 3.63 -0.78 -2.66
C THR A 87 2.79 0.46 -2.45
N VAL A 88 2.05 0.84 -3.48
CA VAL A 88 1.13 1.97 -3.44
C VAL A 88 -0.26 1.39 -3.72
N LEU A 89 -1.20 1.67 -2.84
CA LEU A 89 -2.57 1.19 -2.94
C LEU A 89 -3.47 2.32 -3.42
N GLN A 90 -4.24 2.07 -4.48
CA GLN A 90 -5.27 2.97 -4.96
C GLN A 90 -6.64 2.44 -4.50
N SER A 91 -7.37 3.28 -3.78
CA SER A 91 -8.77 3.00 -3.44
C SER A 91 -9.67 3.49 -4.57
N LEU A 92 -10.40 2.57 -5.22
CA LEU A 92 -11.42 2.92 -6.20
C LEU A 92 -12.79 3.07 -5.53
N ILE A 93 -13.57 4.03 -6.02
CA ILE A 93 -14.95 4.20 -5.57
C ILE A 93 -15.79 3.08 -6.19
N LYS A 94 -16.37 2.21 -5.35
CA LYS A 94 -17.33 1.19 -5.78
C LYS A 94 -18.74 1.62 -5.40
N HIS A 95 -19.65 1.77 -6.37
CA HIS A 95 -21.02 2.16 -6.07
C HIS A 95 -21.92 0.96 -5.76
N ARG A 96 -22.94 1.18 -4.93
CA ARG A 96 -23.87 0.12 -4.50
C ARG A 96 -24.66 -0.40 -5.71
N GLY A 97 -24.52 -1.69 -6.01
CA GLY A 97 -25.22 -2.37 -7.10
C GLY A 97 -24.35 -2.68 -8.33
N GLU A 98 -23.14 -2.12 -8.40
CA GLU A 98 -22.19 -2.42 -9.48
C GLU A 98 -21.33 -3.64 -9.14
N THR A 99 -21.08 -4.47 -10.14
CA THR A 99 -20.26 -5.68 -9.97
C THR A 99 -18.78 -5.30 -9.86
N THR A 100 -18.35 -4.36 -10.69
CA THR A 100 -16.98 -3.85 -10.80
C THR A 100 -16.94 -2.32 -10.62
N PRO A 101 -15.82 -1.73 -10.21
CA PRO A 101 -15.66 -0.27 -10.17
C PRO A 101 -15.47 0.36 -11.56
N TYR A 102 -15.53 -0.44 -12.65
CA TYR A 102 -15.21 -0.03 -14.02
C TYR A 102 -16.44 0.14 -14.92
N GLU A 103 -17.63 0.22 -14.33
CA GLU A 103 -18.89 0.33 -15.07
C GLU A 103 -19.39 1.79 -15.10
N GLY A 104 -20.02 2.18 -16.22
CA GLY A 104 -20.70 3.47 -16.35
C GLY A 104 -19.81 4.70 -16.16
N GLU A 105 -20.36 5.74 -15.55
CA GLU A 105 -19.65 6.99 -15.26
C GLU A 105 -18.50 6.78 -14.27
N TYR A 106 -18.66 5.87 -13.32
CA TYR A 106 -17.64 5.55 -12.31
C TYR A 106 -16.46 4.80 -12.91
N GLY A 107 -16.70 3.97 -13.93
CA GLY A 107 -15.61 3.36 -14.69
C GLY A 107 -14.73 4.39 -15.39
N ARG A 108 -15.33 5.43 -15.98
CA ARG A 108 -14.56 6.55 -16.56
C ARG A 108 -13.72 7.24 -15.48
N ILE A 109 -14.30 7.52 -14.31
CA ILE A 109 -13.58 8.13 -13.18
C ILE A 109 -12.44 7.22 -12.72
N ALA A 110 -12.68 5.91 -12.56
CA ALA A 110 -11.65 4.94 -12.16
C ALA A 110 -10.48 4.92 -13.15
N THR A 111 -10.75 4.90 -14.46
CA THR A 111 -9.72 4.95 -15.50
C THR A 111 -8.94 6.27 -15.49
N GLU A 112 -9.61 7.42 -15.29
CA GLU A 112 -8.93 8.71 -15.16
C GLU A 112 -8.04 8.76 -13.92
N MET A 113 -8.51 8.23 -12.79
CA MET A 113 -7.71 8.11 -11.58
C MET A 113 -6.50 7.21 -11.78
N GLU A 114 -6.66 6.08 -12.48
CA GLU A 114 -5.56 5.15 -12.80
C GLU A 114 -4.48 5.80 -13.67
N GLN A 115 -4.86 6.65 -14.64
CA GLN A 115 -3.89 7.38 -15.45
C GLN A 115 -3.04 8.33 -14.61
N VAL A 116 -3.67 9.11 -13.73
CA VAL A 116 -2.98 10.01 -12.80
C VAL A 116 -2.09 9.22 -11.85
N PHE A 117 -2.62 8.13 -11.29
CA PHE A 117 -1.90 7.27 -10.36
C PHE A 117 -0.68 6.58 -11.00
N GLY A 118 -0.86 6.05 -12.21
CA GLY A 118 0.22 5.43 -12.98
C GLY A 118 1.32 6.44 -13.33
N GLN A 119 0.94 7.65 -13.74
CA GLN A 119 1.89 8.72 -14.04
C GLN A 119 2.71 9.12 -12.80
N LEU A 120 2.05 9.28 -11.65
CA LEU A 120 2.71 9.56 -10.37
C LEU A 120 3.77 8.51 -10.04
N ILE A 121 3.44 7.22 -10.17
CA ILE A 121 4.39 6.13 -9.90
C ILE A 121 5.59 6.19 -10.85
N LEU A 122 5.34 6.36 -12.15
CA LEU A 122 6.41 6.40 -13.15
C LEU A 122 7.33 7.60 -12.93
N ASP A 123 6.79 8.77 -12.64
CA ASP A 123 7.56 9.98 -12.38
C ASP A 123 8.45 9.84 -11.14
N SER A 124 7.92 9.26 -10.04
CA SER A 124 8.72 8.96 -8.86
C SER A 124 9.89 8.00 -9.16
N LEU A 125 9.66 6.96 -9.96
CA LEU A 125 10.71 6.02 -10.33
C LEU A 125 11.80 6.68 -11.20
N VAL A 126 11.41 7.51 -12.16
CA VAL A 126 12.35 8.24 -13.02
C VAL A 126 13.22 9.21 -12.21
N THR A 127 12.62 9.93 -11.26
CA THR A 127 13.36 10.84 -10.37
C THR A 127 14.45 10.09 -9.61
N ILE A 128 14.13 8.93 -9.03
CA ILE A 128 15.10 8.14 -8.26
C ILE A 128 16.24 7.62 -9.13
N VAL A 129 15.94 7.09 -10.32
CA VAL A 129 16.97 6.62 -11.26
C VAL A 129 17.90 7.76 -11.67
N SER A 130 17.35 8.95 -11.85
CA SER A 130 18.14 10.13 -12.24
C SER A 130 19.07 10.59 -11.13
N VAL A 131 18.61 10.59 -9.87
CA VAL A 131 19.46 10.92 -8.70
C VAL A 131 20.57 9.88 -8.51
N GLY A 132 20.24 8.58 -8.66
CA GLY A 132 21.23 7.50 -8.54
C GLY A 132 22.36 7.56 -9.57
N LYS A 133 22.08 8.03 -10.80
CA LYS A 133 23.09 8.25 -11.85
C LYS A 133 24.01 9.45 -11.61
N VAL A 134 23.59 10.42 -10.80
CA VAL A 134 24.41 11.60 -10.47
C VAL A 134 25.38 11.30 -9.32
N HIS A 135 25.17 10.21 -8.58
CA HIS A 135 25.96 9.82 -7.41
C HIS A 135 26.67 8.47 -7.57
N SER A 136 26.74 7.95 -8.80
CA SER A 136 27.55 6.78 -9.19
C SER A 136 28.66 7.18 -10.14
#